data_AF-A0A0J7JYE5-F1
#
_entry.id   AF-A0A0J7JYE5-F1
#
_cell.length_a   1.000
_cell.length_b   1.000
_cell.length_c   1.000
_cell.angle_alpha   90.00
_cell.angle_beta   90.00
_cell.angle_gamma   90.00
#
_symmetry.space_group_name_H-M   'P 1'
#
loop_
_entity.id
_entity.type
_entity.pdbx_description
1 polymer ?
#
loop_
_entity_poly.entity_id
_entity_poly.type
_entity_poly.pdbx_seq_one_letter_code
_entity_poly.pdbx_strand_id
1 'polypeptide(L)'
;MAENREDEEPRERVERREELVNYLRKLLSCLRDTGRFLKIYWKIVFAIFWALFLLPFLLIYDSSEVRCAYVVLLMGGYWVTDCFPMAITSLIPVVMFPALGILSTADTCACYMNDTIMVFIGGLILAIAIEHSNLHLRIALGVMKTVGCSHARLLGGLCIVTTFVSMWVSNTAATAMMVPIIFAVLRELEQVSILNMIHIQGVLKLPYFLLMGDF
;
A
#
# COMPACT_ATOMS: atom_id res chain seq x y z
N MET A 1 9.67 -54.22 49.47
CA MET A 1 9.23 -54.24 48.05
C MET A 1 7.87 -53.55 47.84
N ALA A 2 7.50 -52.56 48.67
CA ALA A 2 6.21 -51.86 48.58
C ALA A 2 6.35 -50.33 48.47
N GLU A 3 7.57 -49.82 48.33
CA GLU A 3 7.85 -48.37 48.34
C GLU A 3 7.94 -47.77 46.93
N ASN A 4 8.04 -48.60 45.87
CA ASN A 4 8.12 -48.10 44.48
C ASN A 4 6.76 -47.80 43.83
N ARG A 5 5.62 -48.25 44.39
CA ARG A 5 4.30 -48.09 43.74
C ARG A 5 3.64 -46.74 44.01
N GLU A 6 3.89 -46.12 45.15
CA GLU A 6 3.32 -44.80 45.46
C GLU A 6 4.03 -43.67 44.69
N ASP A 7 5.29 -43.86 44.27
CA ASP A 7 6.06 -42.93 43.44
C ASP A 7 5.87 -43.12 41.91
N GLU A 8 5.23 -44.21 41.48
CA GLU A 8 4.90 -44.47 40.07
C GLU A 8 3.62 -43.74 39.64
N GLU A 9 2.60 -43.69 40.49
CA GLU A 9 1.33 -43.01 40.24
C GLU A 9 1.45 -41.49 39.96
N PRO A 10 2.34 -40.72 40.65
CA PRO A 10 2.62 -39.33 40.28
C PRO A 10 3.43 -39.23 38.98
N ARG A 11 4.33 -40.17 38.68
CA ARG A 11 5.11 -40.18 37.43
C ARG A 11 4.25 -40.42 36.20
N GLU A 12 3.35 -41.41 36.22
CA GLU A 12 2.41 -41.66 35.11
C GLU A 12 1.43 -40.49 34.89
N ARG A 13 1.01 -39.81 35.95
CA ARG A 13 0.17 -38.60 35.84
C ARG A 13 0.92 -37.42 35.23
N VAL A 14 2.22 -37.29 35.51
CA VAL A 14 3.08 -36.26 34.91
C VAL A 14 3.30 -36.57 33.43
N GLU A 15 3.62 -37.81 33.09
CA GLU A 15 3.85 -38.25 31.70
C GLU A 15 2.59 -38.09 30.84
N ARG A 16 1.41 -38.48 31.35
CA ARG A 16 0.13 -38.26 30.66
C ARG A 16 -0.22 -36.78 30.50
N ARG A 17 0.14 -35.92 31.46
CA ARG A 17 -0.03 -34.47 31.35
C ARG A 17 0.89 -33.89 30.28
N GLU A 18 2.13 -34.35 30.20
CA GLU A 18 3.10 -33.93 29.17
C GLU A 18 2.66 -34.38 27.77
N GLU A 19 2.15 -35.60 27.62
CA GLU A 19 1.55 -36.07 26.37
C GLU A 19 0.34 -35.21 25.97
N LEU A 20 -0.59 -34.98 26.89
CA LEU A 20 -1.78 -34.15 26.62
C LEU A 20 -1.39 -32.73 26.20
N VAL A 21 -0.38 -32.15 26.86
CA VAL A 21 0.16 -30.82 26.52
C VAL A 21 0.84 -30.84 25.15
N ASN A 22 1.56 -31.90 24.80
CA ASN A 22 2.16 -32.06 23.47
C ASN A 22 1.09 -32.22 22.37
N TYR A 23 0.04 -33.00 22.62
CA TYR A 23 -1.12 -33.11 21.71
C TYR A 23 -1.81 -31.77 21.53
N LEU A 24 -2.10 -31.04 22.63
CA LEU A 24 -2.70 -29.70 22.58
C LEU A 24 -1.82 -28.71 21.82
N ARG A 25 -0.50 -28.72 22.04
CA ARG A 25 0.45 -27.84 21.33
C ARG A 25 0.46 -28.13 19.83
N LYS A 26 0.43 -29.41 19.44
CA LYS A 26 0.40 -29.84 18.03
C LYS A 26 -0.91 -29.49 17.34
N LEU A 27 -2.03 -29.58 18.07
CA LEU A 27 -3.35 -29.21 17.57
C LEU A 27 -3.48 -27.68 17.43
N LEU A 28 -2.96 -26.91 18.39
CA LEU A 28 -2.86 -25.45 18.31
C LEU A 28 -1.95 -24.95 17.19
N SER A 29 -0.82 -25.62 16.92
CA SER A 29 0.04 -25.27 15.79
C SER A 29 -0.66 -25.54 14.45
N CYS A 30 -1.33 -26.70 14.33
CA CYS A 30 -2.09 -27.03 13.13
C CYS A 30 -3.23 -26.02 12.87
N LEU A 31 -4.02 -25.69 13.90
CA LEU A 31 -5.09 -24.68 13.80
C LEU A 31 -4.55 -23.28 13.43
N ARG A 32 -3.39 -22.89 13.98
CA ARG A 32 -2.75 -21.60 13.68
C ARG A 32 -2.23 -21.53 12.25
N ASP A 33 -1.68 -22.64 11.76
CA ASP A 33 -1.20 -22.75 10.39
C ASP A 33 -2.38 -22.71 9.43
N THR A 34 -3.44 -23.49 9.67
CA THR A 34 -4.69 -23.42 8.90
C THR A 34 -5.30 -22.02 8.92
N GLY A 35 -5.28 -21.31 10.06
CA GLY A 35 -5.74 -19.92 10.16
C GLY A 35 -4.89 -18.94 9.35
N ARG A 36 -3.56 -19.13 9.29
CA ARG A 36 -2.66 -18.33 8.45
C ARG A 36 -2.89 -18.61 6.97
N PHE A 37 -3.00 -19.87 6.57
CA PHE A 37 -3.36 -20.26 5.20
C PHE A 37 -4.70 -19.65 4.80
N LEU A 38 -5.74 -19.81 5.61
CA LEU A 38 -7.05 -19.26 5.32
C LEU A 38 -7.00 -17.74 5.18
N LYS A 39 -6.26 -17.03 6.03
CA LYS A 39 -6.09 -15.58 5.93
C LYS A 39 -5.37 -15.13 4.65
N ILE A 40 -4.43 -15.94 4.14
CA ILE A 40 -3.71 -15.66 2.88
C ILE A 40 -4.61 -15.94 1.67
N TYR A 41 -5.38 -17.04 1.69
CA TYR A 41 -6.19 -17.49 0.56
C TYR A 41 -7.65 -17.02 0.58
N TRP A 42 -8.10 -16.32 1.62
CA TRP A 42 -9.49 -15.88 1.78
C TRP A 42 -9.99 -15.04 0.60
N LYS A 43 -9.11 -14.23 -0.02
CA LYS A 43 -9.46 -13.45 -1.23
C LYS A 43 -9.83 -14.34 -2.41
N ILE A 44 -9.08 -15.40 -2.67
CA ILE A 44 -9.33 -16.35 -3.77
C ILE A 44 -10.62 -17.14 -3.50
N VAL A 45 -10.79 -17.61 -2.25
CA VAL A 45 -12.02 -18.28 -1.83
C VAL A 45 -13.23 -17.38 -2.02
N PHE A 46 -13.12 -16.11 -1.64
CA PHE A 46 -14.17 -15.11 -1.86
C PHE A 46 -14.45 -14.90 -3.35
N ALA A 47 -13.43 -14.76 -4.20
CA ALA A 47 -13.62 -14.55 -5.63
C ALA A 47 -14.36 -15.72 -6.30
N ILE A 48 -13.97 -16.96 -5.97
CA ILE A 48 -14.65 -18.16 -6.49
C ILE A 48 -16.08 -18.21 -5.98
N PHE A 49 -16.29 -17.97 -4.69
CA PHE A 49 -17.63 -17.97 -4.09
C PHE A 49 -18.53 -16.89 -4.70
N TRP A 50 -18.02 -15.68 -4.91
CA TRP A 50 -18.74 -14.57 -5.53
C TRP A 50 -19.16 -14.88 -6.98
N ALA A 51 -18.24 -15.44 -7.78
CA ALA A 51 -18.55 -15.87 -9.13
C ALA A 51 -19.61 -16.99 -9.15
N LEU A 52 -19.48 -17.99 -8.26
CA LEU A 52 -20.45 -19.08 -8.14
C LEU A 52 -21.81 -18.59 -7.66
N PHE A 53 -21.86 -17.60 -6.77
CA PHE A 53 -23.10 -17.00 -6.30
C PHE A 53 -23.85 -16.25 -7.41
N LEU A 54 -23.12 -15.61 -8.32
CA LEU A 54 -23.70 -14.88 -9.46
C LEU A 54 -24.05 -15.79 -10.65
N LEU A 55 -23.50 -17.01 -10.71
CA LEU A 55 -23.69 -17.94 -11.85
C LEU A 55 -25.16 -18.40 -12.02
N PRO A 56 -25.92 -18.76 -10.97
CA PRO A 56 -27.35 -19.07 -11.07
C PRO A 56 -28.16 -17.93 -11.69
N PHE A 57 -27.80 -16.68 -11.42
CA PHE A 57 -28.48 -15.51 -11.98
C PHE A 57 -28.33 -15.43 -13.52
N LEU A 58 -27.19 -15.88 -14.06
CA LEU A 58 -26.94 -15.96 -15.50
C LEU A 58 -27.69 -17.11 -16.19
N LEU A 59 -27.94 -18.22 -15.49
CA LEU A 59 -28.65 -19.38 -16.06
C LEU A 59 -30.18 -19.21 -16.07
N ILE A 60 -30.74 -18.38 -15.20
CA ILE A 60 -32.19 -18.17 -15.09
C ILE A 60 -32.71 -17.22 -16.18
N TYR A 61 -31.91 -16.26 -16.63
CA TYR A 61 -32.31 -15.24 -17.61
C TYR A 61 -31.36 -15.21 -18.82
N ASP A 62 -31.84 -15.68 -19.97
CA ASP A 62 -31.05 -15.75 -21.21
C ASP A 62 -31.10 -14.44 -22.04
N SER A 63 -30.87 -13.30 -21.39
CA SER A 63 -30.83 -11.99 -22.05
C SER A 63 -29.39 -11.46 -22.11
N SER A 64 -29.01 -10.84 -23.23
CA SER A 64 -27.67 -10.25 -23.41
C SER A 64 -27.32 -9.21 -22.34
N GLU A 65 -28.33 -8.48 -21.84
CA GLU A 65 -28.20 -7.51 -20.74
C GLU A 65 -27.76 -8.16 -19.43
N VAL A 66 -28.30 -9.34 -19.11
CA VAL A 66 -27.98 -10.08 -17.88
C VAL A 66 -26.56 -10.63 -17.94
N ARG A 67 -26.13 -11.10 -19.11
CA ARG A 67 -24.75 -11.56 -19.33
C ARG A 67 -23.75 -10.42 -19.14
N CYS A 68 -24.08 -9.21 -19.59
CA CYS A 68 -23.26 -8.01 -19.35
C CYS A 68 -23.24 -7.63 -17.86
N ALA A 69 -24.42 -7.58 -17.22
CA ALA A 69 -24.55 -7.26 -15.80
C ALA A 69 -23.76 -8.25 -14.91
N TYR A 70 -23.76 -9.55 -15.25
CA TYR A 70 -22.97 -10.57 -14.56
C TYR A 70 -21.48 -10.21 -14.55
N VAL A 71 -20.90 -9.87 -15.71
CA VAL A 71 -19.47 -9.52 -15.80
C VAL A 71 -19.17 -8.23 -15.01
N VAL A 72 -20.04 -7.22 -15.10
CA VAL A 72 -19.88 -5.96 -14.36
C VAL A 72 -19.95 -6.19 -12.85
N LEU A 73 -20.89 -6.99 -12.36
CA LEU A 73 -21.04 -7.32 -10.94
C LEU A 73 -19.87 -8.20 -10.42
N LEU A 74 -19.37 -9.09 -11.26
CA LEU A 74 -18.19 -9.91 -10.97
C LEU A 74 -16.95 -9.02 -10.83
N MET A 75 -16.72 -8.10 -11.78
CA MET A 75 -15.65 -7.12 -11.69
C MET A 75 -15.78 -6.19 -10.49
N GLY A 76 -16.99 -5.69 -10.21
CA GLY A 76 -17.27 -4.84 -9.05
C GLY A 76 -16.90 -5.52 -7.74
N GLY A 77 -17.27 -6.79 -7.57
CA GLY A 77 -16.89 -7.59 -6.40
C GLY A 77 -15.37 -7.76 -6.30
N TYR A 78 -14.68 -7.98 -7.43
CA TYR A 78 -13.22 -8.13 -7.45
C TYR A 78 -12.47 -6.84 -7.17
N TRP A 79 -13.00 -5.68 -7.59
CA TRP A 79 -12.45 -4.36 -7.26
C TRP A 79 -12.63 -4.03 -5.78
N VAL A 80 -13.80 -4.25 -5.20
CA VAL A 80 -14.04 -3.95 -3.77
C VAL A 80 -13.15 -4.80 -2.86
N THR A 81 -12.83 -6.02 -3.28
CA THR A 81 -12.02 -6.95 -2.47
C THR A 81 -10.53 -6.93 -2.77
N ASP A 82 -10.10 -6.18 -3.80
CA ASP A 82 -8.74 -6.21 -4.35
C ASP A 82 -8.20 -7.64 -4.43
N CYS A 83 -9.01 -8.56 -4.98
CA CYS A 83 -8.65 -9.97 -5.06
C CYS A 83 -7.52 -10.20 -6.06
N PHE A 84 -7.62 -9.53 -7.21
CA PHE A 84 -6.59 -9.49 -8.24
C PHE A 84 -6.09 -8.05 -8.41
N PRO A 85 -4.86 -7.85 -8.91
CA PRO A 85 -4.41 -6.54 -9.35
C PRO A 85 -5.46 -5.90 -10.25
N MET A 86 -5.75 -4.62 -10.02
CA MET A 86 -6.79 -3.88 -10.75
C MET A 86 -6.70 -4.06 -12.27
N ALA A 87 -5.47 -4.11 -12.82
CA ALA A 87 -5.23 -4.34 -14.24
C ALA A 87 -5.73 -5.70 -14.73
N ILE A 88 -5.55 -6.78 -13.95
CA ILE A 88 -5.99 -8.13 -14.32
C ILE A 88 -7.51 -8.21 -14.27
N THR A 89 -8.13 -7.68 -13.22
CA THR A 89 -9.60 -7.59 -13.11
C THR A 89 -10.19 -6.83 -14.29
N SER A 90 -9.56 -5.71 -14.66
CA SER A 90 -9.97 -4.89 -15.80
C SER A 90 -9.83 -5.60 -17.14
N LEU A 91 -9.07 -6.70 -17.29
CA LEU A 91 -8.96 -7.46 -18.55
C LEU A 91 -9.98 -8.60 -18.67
N ILE A 92 -10.73 -8.90 -17.61
CA ILE A 92 -11.74 -9.98 -17.60
C ILE A 92 -12.77 -9.85 -18.75
N PRO A 93 -13.32 -8.65 -19.07
CA PRO A 93 -14.28 -8.48 -20.17
C PRO A 93 -13.75 -8.93 -21.53
N VAL A 94 -12.44 -8.77 -21.79
CA VAL A 94 -11.82 -9.16 -23.07
C VAL A 94 -12.02 -10.64 -23.37
N VAL A 95 -12.07 -11.48 -22.33
CA VAL A 95 -12.30 -12.92 -22.47
C VAL A 95 -13.77 -13.28 -22.24
N MET A 96 -14.42 -12.66 -21.25
CA MET A 96 -15.78 -13.03 -20.87
C MET A 96 -16.85 -12.52 -21.84
N PHE A 97 -16.68 -11.35 -22.46
CA PHE A 97 -17.66 -10.82 -23.42
C PHE A 97 -17.78 -11.69 -24.69
N PRO A 98 -16.68 -12.13 -25.32
CA PRO A 98 -16.76 -13.07 -26.43
C PRO A 98 -17.24 -14.46 -26.00
N ALA A 99 -16.82 -14.95 -24.82
CA ALA A 99 -17.23 -16.26 -24.31
C ALA A 99 -18.74 -16.36 -24.03
N LEU A 100 -19.35 -15.26 -23.58
CA LEU A 100 -20.79 -15.17 -23.32
C LEU A 100 -21.60 -14.71 -24.54
N GLY A 101 -20.95 -14.48 -25.69
CA GLY A 101 -21.59 -14.03 -26.93
C GLY A 101 -22.21 -12.63 -26.83
N ILE A 102 -21.68 -11.76 -25.97
CA ILE A 102 -22.19 -10.39 -25.76
C ILE A 102 -21.66 -9.47 -26.85
N LEU A 103 -20.35 -9.53 -27.10
CA LEU A 103 -19.63 -8.64 -28.02
C LEU A 103 -18.49 -9.42 -28.69
N SER A 104 -18.11 -9.05 -29.91
CA SER A 104 -16.98 -9.68 -30.59
C SER A 104 -15.65 -9.33 -29.90
N THR A 105 -14.62 -10.15 -30.09
CA THR A 105 -13.28 -9.89 -29.54
C THR A 105 -12.70 -8.57 -30.09
N ALA A 106 -12.93 -8.28 -31.37
CA ALA A 106 -12.42 -7.07 -32.00
C ALA A 106 -13.07 -5.81 -31.39
N ASP A 107 -14.39 -5.81 -31.24
CA ASP A 107 -15.13 -4.69 -30.67
C ASP A 107 -14.78 -4.48 -29.19
N THR A 108 -14.64 -5.58 -28.43
CA THR A 108 -14.24 -5.50 -27.03
C THR A 108 -12.86 -4.89 -26.89
N CYS A 109 -11.88 -5.33 -27.70
CA CYS A 109 -10.53 -4.76 -27.68
C CYS A 109 -10.49 -3.30 -28.14
N ALA A 110 -11.35 -2.89 -29.07
CA ALA A 110 -11.45 -1.51 -29.51
C ALA A 110 -11.85 -0.57 -28.35
N CYS A 111 -12.70 -1.03 -27.43
CA CYS A 111 -13.06 -0.27 -26.23
C CYS A 111 -11.86 0.00 -25.29
N TYR A 112 -10.85 -0.88 -25.27
CA TYR A 112 -9.63 -0.67 -24.48
C TYR A 112 -8.66 0.30 -25.13
N MET A 113 -8.78 0.53 -26.43
CA MET A 113 -7.91 1.42 -27.20
C MET A 113 -8.61 2.70 -27.62
N ASN A 114 -9.33 3.32 -26.68
CA ASN A 114 -9.95 4.61 -26.89
C ASN A 114 -8.91 5.75 -26.91
N ASP A 115 -9.19 6.81 -27.68
CA ASP A 115 -8.36 8.02 -27.77
C ASP A 115 -7.99 8.59 -26.39
N THR A 116 -8.91 8.54 -25.43
CA THR A 116 -8.69 8.99 -24.05
C THR A 116 -7.56 8.22 -23.37
N ILE A 117 -7.54 6.90 -23.53
CA ILE A 117 -6.52 6.02 -22.95
C ILE A 117 -5.17 6.29 -23.63
N MET A 118 -5.16 6.49 -24.95
CA MET A 118 -3.94 6.83 -25.69
C MET A 118 -3.35 8.17 -25.28
N VAL A 119 -4.17 9.21 -25.07
CA VAL A 119 -3.72 10.49 -24.52
C VAL A 119 -3.15 10.32 -23.11
N PHE A 120 -3.78 9.51 -22.27
CA PHE A 120 -3.29 9.24 -20.92
C PHE A 120 -1.92 8.53 -20.94
N ILE A 121 -1.74 7.52 -21.80
CA ILE A 121 -0.46 6.84 -22.01
C ILE A 121 0.61 7.85 -22.49
N GLY A 122 0.28 8.70 -23.47
CA GLY A 122 1.18 9.76 -23.94
C GLY A 122 1.57 10.74 -22.83
N GLY A 123 0.62 11.12 -21.97
CA GLY A 123 0.85 11.95 -20.78
C GLY A 123 1.78 11.28 -19.76
N LEU A 124 1.61 9.98 -19.51
CA LEU A 124 2.51 9.22 -18.62
C LEU A 124 3.93 9.14 -19.18
N ILE A 125 4.10 8.90 -20.48
CA ILE A 125 5.42 8.89 -21.13
C ILE A 125 6.09 10.25 -21.01
N LEU A 126 5.34 11.34 -21.24
CA LEU A 126 5.84 12.71 -21.08
C LEU A 126 6.24 12.99 -19.61
N ALA A 127 5.43 12.58 -18.65
CA ALA A 127 5.74 12.72 -17.22
C ALA A 127 7.04 12.00 -16.84
N ILE A 128 7.22 10.76 -17.29
CA ILE A 128 8.45 9.98 -17.06
C ILE A 128 9.67 10.64 -17.73
N ALA A 129 9.51 11.20 -18.94
CA ALA A 129 10.60 11.93 -19.61
C ALA A 129 11.04 13.19 -18.84
N ILE A 130 10.07 13.92 -18.28
CA ILE A 130 10.31 15.09 -17.40
C ILE A 130 11.01 14.67 -16.10
N GLU A 131 10.59 13.54 -15.53
CA GLU A 131 11.20 12.93 -14.34
C GLU A 131 12.66 12.58 -14.60
N HIS A 132 12.94 11.84 -15.66
CA HIS A 132 14.29 11.42 -16.04
C HIS A 132 15.22 12.62 -16.31
N SER A 133 14.67 13.72 -16.83
CA SER A 133 15.40 14.98 -17.03
C SER A 133 15.67 15.77 -15.74
N ASN A 134 15.13 15.32 -14.60
CA ASN A 134 15.15 16.00 -13.30
C ASN A 134 14.65 17.45 -13.38
N LEU A 135 13.78 17.76 -14.35
CA LEU A 135 13.32 19.12 -14.61
C LEU A 135 12.48 19.64 -13.43
N HIS A 136 11.63 18.77 -12.87
CA HIS A 136 10.82 19.06 -11.68
C HIS A 136 11.69 19.45 -10.48
N LEU A 137 12.84 18.78 -10.27
CA LEU A 137 13.78 19.09 -9.19
C LEU A 137 14.48 20.44 -9.40
N ARG A 138 14.89 20.76 -10.64
CA ARG A 138 15.49 22.06 -10.97
C ARG A 138 14.53 23.22 -10.69
N ILE A 139 13.27 23.04 -11.07
CA ILE A 139 12.21 24.03 -10.81
C ILE A 139 11.96 24.15 -9.31
N ALA A 140 11.83 23.03 -8.60
CA ALA A 140 11.60 23.01 -7.15
C ALA A 140 12.73 23.70 -6.37
N LEU A 141 14.00 23.39 -6.69
CA LEU A 141 15.17 24.03 -6.09
C LEU A 141 15.24 25.53 -6.42
N GLY A 142 14.89 25.92 -7.66
CA GLY A 142 14.80 27.32 -8.07
C GLY A 142 13.78 28.11 -7.25
N VAL A 143 12.60 27.54 -7.03
CA VAL A 143 11.55 28.14 -6.19
C VAL A 143 11.94 28.18 -4.71
N MET A 144 12.55 27.12 -4.17
CA MET A 144 13.00 27.12 -2.78
C MET A 144 14.08 28.18 -2.52
N LYS A 145 14.96 28.42 -3.51
CA LYS A 145 15.96 29.50 -3.43
C LYS A 145 15.33 30.90 -3.35
N THR A 146 14.16 31.12 -3.97
CA THR A 146 13.48 32.43 -3.96
C THR A 146 12.58 32.65 -2.75
N VAL A 147 11.99 31.59 -2.19
CA VAL A 147 11.03 31.65 -1.06
C VAL A 147 11.70 31.90 0.31
N GLY A 148 12.99 31.55 0.46
CA GLY A 148 13.81 31.83 1.65
C GLY A 148 13.67 30.80 2.80
N CYS A 149 14.46 30.97 3.87
CA CYS A 149 14.71 29.95 4.91
C CYS A 149 13.70 29.91 6.08
N SER A 150 12.44 30.33 5.89
CA SER A 150 11.43 30.24 6.95
C SER A 150 10.68 28.91 6.88
N HIS A 151 10.63 28.16 7.99
CA HIS A 151 10.00 26.84 8.11
C HIS A 151 8.59 26.79 7.48
N ALA A 152 7.73 27.77 7.77
CA ALA A 152 6.37 27.83 7.24
C ALA A 152 6.33 28.09 5.72
N ARG A 153 7.25 28.90 5.19
CA ARG A 153 7.30 29.23 3.76
C ARG A 153 7.89 28.08 2.95
N LEU A 154 8.86 27.36 3.50
CA LEU A 154 9.45 26.18 2.89
C LEU A 154 8.42 25.06 2.75
N LEU A 155 7.66 24.79 3.82
CA LEU A 155 6.58 23.79 3.79
C LEU A 155 5.47 24.20 2.81
N GLY A 156 5.07 25.47 2.82
CA GLY A 156 4.08 26.01 1.88
C GLY A 156 4.54 25.92 0.42
N GLY A 157 5.81 26.25 0.14
CA GLY A 157 6.41 26.12 -1.18
C GLY A 157 6.43 24.67 -1.66
N LEU A 158 6.81 23.73 -0.79
CA LEU A 158 6.78 22.30 -1.11
C LEU A 158 5.36 21.80 -1.41
N CYS A 159 4.35 22.21 -0.63
CA CYS A 159 2.95 21.84 -0.87
C CYS A 159 2.41 22.41 -2.19
N ILE A 160 2.76 23.66 -2.54
CA ILE A 160 2.36 24.30 -3.81
C ILE A 160 3.00 23.56 -4.99
N VAL A 161 4.31 23.29 -4.92
CA VAL A 161 5.01 22.55 -5.97
C VAL A 161 4.44 21.14 -6.10
N THR A 162 4.16 20.45 -4.99
CA THR A 162 3.55 19.11 -5.01
C THR A 162 2.17 19.14 -5.65
N THR A 163 1.32 20.09 -5.29
CA THR A 163 -0.02 20.23 -5.86
C THR A 163 0.05 20.51 -7.36
N PHE A 164 0.95 21.40 -7.78
CA PHE A 164 1.14 21.71 -9.20
C PHE A 164 1.64 20.49 -9.98
N VAL A 165 2.65 19.79 -9.47
CA VAL A 165 3.17 18.56 -10.10
C VAL A 165 2.09 17.46 -10.15
N SER A 166 1.27 17.33 -9.12
CA SER A 166 0.18 16.33 -9.03
C SER A 166 -0.95 16.54 -10.05
N MET A 167 -1.04 17.72 -10.69
CA MET A 167 -2.00 17.94 -11.78
C MET A 167 -1.56 17.31 -13.11
N TRP A 168 -0.25 17.13 -13.30
CA TRP A 168 0.33 16.64 -14.55
C TRP A 168 0.89 15.22 -14.42
N VAL A 169 1.24 14.82 -13.19
CA VAL A 169 1.84 13.54 -12.84
C VAL A 169 0.85 12.75 -11.98
N SER A 170 0.83 11.42 -12.11
CA SER A 170 -0.01 10.58 -11.24
C SER A 170 0.30 10.83 -9.76
N ASN A 171 -0.74 10.89 -8.92
CA ASN A 171 -0.61 11.18 -7.48
C ASN A 171 0.43 10.27 -6.79
N THR A 172 0.50 9.00 -7.20
CA THR A 172 1.46 8.01 -6.70
C THR A 172 2.89 8.39 -7.07
N ALA A 173 3.15 8.79 -8.32
CA ALA A 173 4.47 9.22 -8.77
C ALA A 173 4.88 10.55 -8.13
N ALA A 174 3.96 11.52 -8.02
CA ALA A 174 4.22 12.78 -7.33
C ALA A 174 4.63 12.56 -5.86
N THR A 175 3.97 11.62 -5.17
CA THR A 175 4.34 11.24 -3.79
C THR A 175 5.71 10.59 -3.74
N ALA A 176 6.00 9.63 -4.63
CA ALA A 176 7.30 8.96 -4.68
C ALA A 176 8.47 9.92 -4.92
N MET A 177 8.28 10.95 -5.74
CA MET A 177 9.28 12.01 -5.98
C MET A 177 9.47 12.93 -4.76
N MET A 178 8.39 13.26 -4.05
CA MET A 178 8.45 14.20 -2.92
C MET A 178 9.06 13.59 -1.66
N VAL A 179 8.90 12.29 -1.44
CA VAL A 179 9.49 11.58 -0.28
C VAL A 179 10.98 11.89 -0.09
N PRO A 180 11.89 11.67 -1.06
CA PRO A 180 13.31 11.97 -0.88
C PRO A 180 13.60 13.47 -0.69
N ILE A 181 12.84 14.36 -1.35
CA ILE A 181 12.99 15.81 -1.21
C ILE A 181 12.64 16.25 0.22
N ILE A 182 11.53 15.75 0.76
CA ILE A 182 11.09 16.02 2.14
C ILE A 182 12.15 15.52 3.12
N PHE A 183 12.69 14.32 2.92
CA PHE A 183 13.77 13.80 3.77
C PHE A 183 15.04 14.65 3.72
N ALA A 184 15.43 15.16 2.54
CA ALA A 184 16.57 16.06 2.42
C ALA A 184 16.33 17.37 3.18
N VAL A 185 15.14 17.98 3.00
CA VAL A 185 14.75 19.21 3.70
C VAL A 185 14.70 19.00 5.22
N LEU A 186 14.12 17.90 5.69
CA LEU A 186 14.03 17.58 7.13
C LEU A 186 15.41 17.50 7.79
N ARG A 187 16.40 16.90 7.12
CA ARG A 187 17.77 16.82 7.64
C ARG A 187 18.43 18.19 7.80
N GLU A 188 18.25 19.07 6.82
CA GLU A 188 18.76 20.44 6.90
C GLU A 188 18.08 21.24 8.02
N LEU A 189 16.76 21.08 8.20
CA LEU A 189 16.03 21.72 9.29
C LEU A 189 16.45 21.21 10.68
N GLU A 190 16.74 19.91 10.80
CA GLU A 190 17.25 19.32 12.03
C GLU A 190 18.63 19.88 12.38
N GLN A 191 19.54 20.03 11.41
CA GLN A 191 20.84 20.65 11.62
C GLN A 191 20.72 22.11 12.06
N VAL A 192 19.86 22.92 11.41
CA VAL A 192 19.63 24.32 11.80
C VAL A 192 19.01 24.41 13.20
N SER A 193 18.07 23.52 13.52
CA SER A 193 17.43 23.47 14.84
C SER A 193 18.42 23.08 15.94
N ILE A 194 19.29 22.09 15.70
CA ILE A 194 20.38 21.71 16.60
C ILE A 194 21.37 22.86 16.77
N LEU A 195 21.74 23.54 15.68
CA LEU A 195 22.64 24.71 15.73
C LEU A 195 22.04 25.86 16.54
N ASN A 196 20.74 26.15 16.38
CA ASN A 196 20.04 27.14 17.19
C ASN A 196 19.98 26.73 18.67
N MET A 197 19.77 25.44 18.96
CA MET A 197 19.83 24.90 20.33
C MET A 197 21.23 25.08 20.94
N ILE A 198 22.30 24.73 20.21
CA ILE A 198 23.69 24.90 20.66
C ILE A 198 24.03 26.39 20.82
N HIS A 199 23.59 27.25 19.92
CA HIS A 199 23.82 28.69 20.01
C HIS A 199 23.08 29.30 21.21
N ILE A 200 21.83 28.92 21.47
CA ILE A 200 21.08 29.39 22.65
C ILE A 200 21.73 28.87 23.95
N GLN A 201 22.16 27.61 23.99
CA GLN A 201 22.88 27.03 25.14
C GLN A 201 24.26 27.69 25.35
N GLY A 202 24.97 28.03 24.27
CA GLY A 202 26.25 28.74 24.30
C GLY A 202 26.12 30.21 24.73
N VAL A 203 25.09 30.91 24.25
CA VAL A 203 24.76 32.29 24.64
C VAL A 203 24.22 32.36 26.07
N LEU A 204 23.50 31.34 26.59
CA LEU A 204 23.15 31.28 28.01
C LEU A 204 24.33 30.89 28.91
N LYS A 205 25.33 30.16 28.41
CA LYS A 205 26.55 29.83 29.18
C LYS A 205 27.58 30.97 29.23
N LEU A 206 27.61 31.84 28.22
CA LEU A 206 28.51 33.01 28.18
C LEU A 206 28.35 33.97 29.38
N PRO A 207 27.14 34.35 29.82
CA PRO A 207 26.96 35.21 31.00
C PRO A 207 27.25 34.49 32.31
N TYR A 208 27.03 33.18 32.42
CA TYR A 208 27.39 32.41 33.63
C TYR A 208 28.91 32.24 33.79
N PHE A 209 29.65 32.11 32.68
CA PHE A 209 31.11 32.00 32.72
C PHE A 209 31.80 33.35 33.01
N LEU A 210 31.21 34.48 32.58
CA LEU A 210 31.73 35.81 32.93
C LEU A 210 31.42 36.26 34.36
N LEU A 211 30.33 35.77 34.98
CA LEU A 211 29.94 36.11 36.35
C LEU A 211 30.63 35.27 37.45
N MET A 212 31.35 34.21 37.08
CA MET A 212 32.01 33.29 38.01
C MET A 212 33.55 33.40 37.99
N GLY A 213 34.10 34.34 37.22
CA GLY A 213 35.54 34.59 37.09
C GLY A 213 36.13 35.64 38.05
N ASP A 214 35.32 36.22 38.94
CA ASP A 214 35.74 37.18 39.97
C ASP A 214 35.70 36.57 41.38
N PHE A 215 36.44 35.47 41.59
CA PHE A 215 36.83 34.99 42.92
C PHE A 215 38.23 34.37 42.91
#